data_AF-A0A7Y4YC86-F1
#
_entry.id   AF-A0A7Y4YC86-F1
#
_cell.length_a   1.000
_cell.length_b   1.000
_cell.length_c   1.000
_cell.angle_alpha   90.00
_cell.angle_beta   90.00
_cell.angle_gamma   90.00
#
_symmetry.space_group_name_H-M   'P 1'
#
loop_
_entity.id
_entity.type
_entity.pdbx_description
1 polymer ?
#
loop_
_entity_poly.entity_id
_entity_poly.type
_entity_poly.pdbx_seq_one_letter_code
_entity_poly.pdbx_strand_id
1 'polypeptide(L)'
;MKKISILKATTLFFGVMLVSASIMQCKKEGDVVQGLNRSYTGGADSTVFAAFYSENTVNPSDLTPDVNDIMKFRGVQTIIHEYCATSNCHGGAIAPKFDTYAQIMNFVSAGNPEASKLWEFITTNNFDKAMPPVNSNHELNTTDKGIIYNWIKNGAKEKPTLADFRPAAVRLITDGCASANCHSQATATGGWARKGLIAGLTSADTSQFTYINPITSAVTVYCQLTNKTLLNQVWTAYKDSVKKFYADTLANASFRPWKTVSTPVSASSTRGPLNNYDDILMDVLYPKNVRTNSSVQYTDPVTLKQYYVKGDYLNSSDNFIRRMDSTLIYHNVRTGVAASKSGNMAYDDGGAKPSEVALIKAWYFADPNIPDIWKYGPTLSTPAQPGIFKYNKSGNFIKR
;
A
#
# COMPACT_ATOMS: atom_id res chain seq x y z
N MET A 1 -26.59 -22.06 77.73
CA MET A 1 -26.29 -21.19 76.58
C MET A 1 -24.79 -20.88 76.56
N LYS A 2 -24.03 -21.36 75.57
CA LYS A 2 -22.58 -21.09 75.48
C LYS A 2 -22.37 -19.63 75.05
N LYS A 3 -21.76 -18.82 75.92
CA LYS A 3 -21.42 -17.42 75.63
C LYS A 3 -20.32 -17.40 74.56
N ILE A 4 -20.67 -17.01 73.34
CA ILE A 4 -19.68 -16.71 72.30
C ILE A 4 -18.96 -15.43 72.74
N SER A 5 -17.62 -15.47 72.82
CA SER A 5 -16.86 -14.28 73.21
C SER A 5 -16.95 -13.23 72.10
N ILE A 6 -16.95 -11.96 72.49
CA ILE A 6 -17.03 -10.81 71.59
C ILE A 6 -15.99 -10.95 70.46
N LEU A 7 -14.77 -11.38 70.77
CA LEU A 7 -13.70 -11.58 69.79
C LEU A 7 -14.06 -12.58 68.68
N LYS A 8 -14.76 -13.68 69.00
CA LYS A 8 -15.21 -14.67 68.00
C LYS A 8 -16.33 -14.11 67.12
N ALA A 9 -17.23 -13.32 67.70
CA ALA A 9 -18.29 -12.66 66.94
C ALA A 9 -17.72 -11.59 65.98
N THR A 10 -16.75 -10.80 66.43
CA THR A 10 -16.09 -9.76 65.61
C THR A 10 -15.29 -10.38 64.47
N THR A 11 -14.56 -11.47 64.73
CA THR A 11 -13.78 -12.17 63.68
C THR A 11 -14.68 -12.78 62.62
N LEU A 12 -15.81 -13.39 63.01
CA LEU A 12 -16.77 -13.95 62.07
C LEU A 12 -17.44 -12.84 61.24
N PHE A 13 -17.78 -11.71 61.86
CA PHE A 13 -18.38 -10.56 61.17
C PHE A 13 -17.43 -9.96 60.13
N PHE A 14 -16.17 -9.69 60.49
CA PHE A 14 -15.18 -9.18 59.54
C PHE A 14 -14.80 -10.20 58.47
N GLY A 15 -14.73 -11.49 58.80
CA GLY A 15 -14.52 -12.56 57.83
C GLY A 15 -15.64 -12.63 56.79
N VAL A 16 -16.91 -12.60 57.24
CA VAL A 16 -18.07 -12.56 56.34
C VAL A 16 -18.10 -11.26 55.55
N MET A 17 -17.77 -10.11 56.13
CA MET A 17 -17.74 -8.83 55.44
C MET A 17 -16.65 -8.78 54.35
N LEU A 18 -15.45 -9.30 54.62
CA LEU A 18 -14.37 -9.40 53.65
C LEU A 18 -14.70 -10.37 52.50
N VAL A 19 -15.29 -11.53 52.81
CA VAL A 19 -15.77 -12.48 51.80
C VAL A 19 -16.91 -11.87 50.98
N SER A 20 -17.86 -11.17 51.61
CA SER A 20 -18.97 -10.51 50.92
C SER A 20 -18.48 -9.36 50.04
N ALA A 21 -17.50 -8.57 50.49
CA ALA A 21 -16.87 -7.52 49.71
C ALA A 21 -16.09 -8.08 48.51
N SER A 22 -15.41 -9.23 48.67
CA SER A 22 -14.75 -9.93 47.55
C SER A 22 -15.75 -10.49 46.53
N ILE A 23 -16.94 -10.93 46.96
CA ILE A 23 -18.02 -11.38 46.06
C ILE A 23 -18.68 -10.18 45.34
N MET A 24 -18.79 -9.02 46.00
CA MET A 24 -19.32 -7.79 45.37
C MET A 24 -18.34 -7.13 44.41
N GLN A 25 -17.03 -7.17 44.67
CA GLN A 25 -16.00 -6.68 43.73
C GLN A 25 -15.85 -7.57 42.48
N CYS A 26 -16.45 -8.76 42.47
CA CYS A 26 -16.47 -9.67 41.32
C CYS A 26 -17.81 -9.73 40.58
N LYS A 27 -18.74 -8.78 40.80
CA LYS A 27 -19.89 -8.61 39.92
C LYS A 27 -19.49 -7.77 38.71
N LYS A 28 -19.85 -8.22 37.50
CA LYS A 28 -19.65 -7.49 36.23
C LYS A 28 -20.58 -6.26 36.05
N GLU A 29 -21.14 -5.76 37.15
CA GLU A 29 -22.01 -4.60 37.18
C GLU A 29 -21.24 -3.49 37.88
N GLY A 30 -20.50 -2.69 37.10
CA GLY A 30 -19.82 -1.48 37.57
C GLY A 30 -19.96 -0.38 36.51
N ASP A 31 -19.80 0.87 36.92
CA ASP A 31 -19.99 2.06 36.06
C ASP A 31 -19.17 2.02 34.76
N VAL A 32 -18.04 1.29 34.75
CA VAL A 32 -17.17 1.07 33.58
C VAL A 32 -17.87 0.32 32.44
N VAL A 33 -18.87 -0.50 32.76
CA VAL A 33 -19.62 -1.33 31.80
C VAL A 33 -20.85 -0.57 31.26
N GLN A 34 -21.28 0.48 31.95
CA GLN A 34 -22.47 1.26 31.58
C GLN A 34 -22.20 2.08 30.31
N GLY A 35 -22.83 1.67 29.20
CA GLY A 35 -22.66 2.33 27.90
C GLY A 35 -21.52 1.79 27.03
N LEU A 36 -20.82 0.74 27.47
CA LEU A 36 -19.83 0.06 26.65
C LEU A 36 -20.54 -0.65 25.48
N ASN A 37 -20.26 -0.22 24.25
CA ASN A 37 -20.68 -0.90 23.04
C ASN A 37 -19.47 -1.48 22.33
N ARG A 38 -19.41 -2.82 22.24
CA ARG A 38 -18.28 -3.55 21.65
C ARG A 38 -18.44 -3.81 20.16
N SER A 39 -19.60 -3.50 19.58
CA SER A 39 -19.89 -3.70 18.16
C SER A 39 -18.90 -2.96 17.26
N TYR A 40 -18.49 -3.61 16.17
CA TYR A 40 -17.67 -3.01 15.13
C TYR A 40 -18.55 -2.51 13.97
N THR A 41 -18.35 -1.27 13.56
CA THR A 41 -19.12 -0.62 12.48
C THR A 41 -18.28 -0.28 11.26
N GLY A 42 -16.97 -0.55 11.28
CA GLY A 42 -16.05 -0.15 10.21
C GLY A 42 -16.15 -0.98 8.92
N GLY A 43 -16.77 -2.16 8.96
CA GLY A 43 -16.90 -3.05 7.80
C GLY A 43 -15.56 -3.55 7.24
N ALA A 44 -15.62 -4.15 6.05
CA ALA A 44 -14.45 -4.62 5.33
C ALA A 44 -13.75 -3.44 4.62
N ASP A 45 -12.44 -3.34 4.79
CA ASP A 45 -11.58 -2.41 4.08
C ASP A 45 -10.34 -3.14 3.58
N SER A 46 -10.33 -3.48 2.29
CA SER A 46 -9.20 -4.18 1.67
C SER A 46 -7.94 -3.32 1.58
N THR A 47 -8.04 -1.99 1.75
CA THR A 47 -6.89 -1.08 1.72
C THR A 47 -6.09 -1.09 3.02
N VAL A 48 -6.62 -1.68 4.08
CA VAL A 48 -5.89 -1.94 5.33
C VAL A 48 -5.07 -3.22 5.17
N PHE A 49 -3.74 -3.10 5.21
CA PHE A 49 -2.88 -4.27 5.26
C PHE A 49 -3.05 -4.98 6.60
N ALA A 50 -3.60 -6.20 6.57
CA ALA A 50 -3.88 -7.02 7.74
C ALA A 50 -3.23 -8.40 7.57
N ALA A 51 -2.21 -8.69 8.38
CA ALA A 51 -1.45 -9.94 8.35
C ALA A 51 -1.44 -10.59 9.74
N PHE A 52 -1.17 -11.90 9.76
CA PHE A 52 -1.08 -12.63 11.02
C PHE A 52 0.13 -12.17 11.85
N TYR A 53 1.33 -12.24 11.26
CA TYR A 53 2.57 -11.77 11.89
C TYR A 53 2.76 -10.26 11.74
N SER A 54 3.34 -9.63 12.75
CA SER A 54 3.67 -8.20 12.75
C SER A 54 4.88 -7.87 11.87
N GLU A 55 5.67 -8.88 11.51
CA GLU A 55 6.81 -8.72 10.62
C GLU A 55 6.76 -9.76 9.50
N ASN A 56 6.96 -9.32 8.27
CA ASN A 56 7.03 -10.19 7.10
C ASN A 56 8.15 -9.70 6.17
N THR A 57 9.13 -10.57 5.90
CA THR A 57 10.15 -10.30 4.89
C THR A 57 9.54 -10.43 3.50
N VAL A 58 9.79 -9.44 2.65
CA VAL A 58 9.24 -9.39 1.28
C VAL A 58 10.04 -10.29 0.35
N ASN A 59 9.40 -10.78 -0.71
CA ASN A 59 10.08 -11.46 -1.80
C ASN A 59 10.00 -10.58 -3.05
N PRO A 60 11.13 -10.23 -3.69
CA PRO A 60 12.53 -10.53 -3.34
C PRO A 60 13.05 -9.67 -2.18
N SER A 61 13.94 -10.25 -1.37
CA SER A 61 14.71 -9.57 -0.31
C SER A 61 16.19 -9.92 -0.42
N ASP A 62 17.05 -9.08 0.17
CA ASP A 62 18.47 -9.37 0.26
C ASP A 62 18.75 -10.56 1.21
N LEU A 63 19.94 -11.17 1.10
CA LEU A 63 20.41 -12.23 2.01
C LEU A 63 20.39 -11.78 3.48
N THR A 64 20.68 -10.50 3.71
CA THR A 64 20.46 -9.83 5.00
C THR A 64 19.48 -8.70 4.75
N PRO A 65 18.16 -8.95 4.95
CA PRO A 65 17.12 -7.99 4.65
C PRO A 65 17.41 -6.61 5.24
N ASP A 66 17.28 -5.57 4.43
CA ASP A 66 17.38 -4.19 4.90
C ASP A 66 16.02 -3.67 5.39
N VAL A 67 15.97 -2.43 5.86
CA VAL A 67 14.75 -1.79 6.40
C VAL A 67 13.59 -1.78 5.39
N ASN A 68 13.88 -1.68 4.08
CA ASN A 68 12.88 -1.69 3.00
C ASN A 68 12.55 -3.10 2.48
N ASP A 69 13.14 -4.16 3.05
CA ASP A 69 12.81 -5.56 2.75
C ASP A 69 11.89 -6.19 3.82
N ILE A 70 11.58 -5.46 4.90
CA ILE A 70 10.79 -5.98 6.03
C ILE A 70 9.54 -5.13 6.20
N MET A 71 8.38 -5.73 5.94
CA MET A 71 7.09 -5.16 6.31
C MET A 71 6.93 -5.25 7.82
N LYS A 72 6.81 -4.10 8.49
CA LYS A 72 6.51 -4.00 9.92
C LYS A 72 5.17 -3.30 10.12
N PHE A 73 4.18 -4.07 10.57
CA PHE A 73 2.82 -3.60 10.82
C PHE A 73 2.28 -4.26 12.09
N ARG A 74 1.19 -3.75 12.63
CA ARG A 74 0.54 -4.40 13.78
C ARG A 74 -0.22 -5.63 13.27
N GLY A 75 0.29 -6.82 13.58
CA GLY A 75 -0.28 -8.09 13.16
C GLY A 75 -1.31 -8.66 14.15
N VAL A 76 -2.14 -9.57 13.66
CA VAL A 76 -3.18 -10.22 14.48
C VAL A 76 -2.59 -10.96 15.67
N GLN A 77 -1.45 -11.65 15.52
CA GLN A 77 -0.83 -12.37 16.64
C GLN A 77 -0.47 -11.40 17.79
N THR A 78 0.12 -10.25 17.48
CA THR A 78 0.45 -9.24 18.49
C THR A 78 -0.80 -8.72 19.19
N ILE A 79 -1.86 -8.42 18.43
CA ILE A 79 -3.14 -8.00 19.00
C ILE A 79 -3.68 -9.09 19.93
N ILE A 80 -3.76 -10.34 19.47
CA ILE A 80 -4.29 -11.43 20.29
C ILE A 80 -3.42 -11.68 21.54
N HIS A 81 -2.10 -11.57 21.46
CA HIS A 81 -1.24 -11.69 22.64
C HIS A 81 -1.42 -10.56 23.64
N GLU A 82 -1.59 -9.35 23.15
CA GLU A 82 -1.79 -8.16 23.97
C GLU A 82 -3.11 -8.23 24.74
N TYR A 83 -4.20 -8.60 24.06
CA TYR A 83 -5.53 -8.56 24.66
C TYR A 83 -5.99 -9.87 25.28
N CYS A 84 -5.64 -11.03 24.70
CA CYS A 84 -6.24 -12.32 25.05
C CYS A 84 -5.22 -13.32 25.60
N ALA A 85 -4.03 -13.40 25.00
CA ALA A 85 -2.98 -14.38 25.33
C ALA A 85 -1.99 -13.83 26.37
N THR A 86 -2.48 -13.09 27.36
CA THR A 86 -1.66 -12.67 28.50
C THR A 86 -1.40 -13.86 29.44
N SER A 87 -0.35 -13.76 30.26
CA SER A 87 0.03 -14.81 31.21
C SER A 87 -1.04 -15.16 32.25
N ASN A 88 -1.99 -14.26 32.51
CA ASN A 88 -3.12 -14.48 33.41
C ASN A 88 -4.36 -15.04 32.69
N CYS A 89 -4.33 -15.11 31.35
CA CYS A 89 -5.42 -15.55 30.50
C CYS A 89 -4.93 -16.65 29.55
N HIS A 90 -5.12 -16.50 28.25
CA HIS A 90 -4.88 -17.55 27.26
C HIS A 90 -3.40 -17.75 26.87
N GLY A 91 -2.47 -17.02 27.47
CA GLY A 91 -1.02 -17.25 27.38
C GLY A 91 -0.42 -17.91 28.63
N GLY A 92 -1.25 -18.21 29.63
CA GLY A 92 -0.84 -18.71 30.96
C GLY A 92 -1.08 -20.20 31.16
N ALA A 93 -1.80 -20.56 32.23
CA ALA A 93 -2.28 -21.93 32.47
C ALA A 93 -3.67 -22.19 31.84
N ILE A 94 -4.42 -21.15 31.48
CA ILE A 94 -5.81 -21.27 31.00
C ILE A 94 -5.86 -21.74 29.55
N ALA A 95 -6.68 -22.77 29.26
CA ALA A 95 -6.96 -23.23 27.91
C ALA A 95 -8.27 -22.61 27.38
N PRO A 96 -8.45 -22.44 26.05
CA PRO A 96 -7.49 -22.70 24.97
C PRO A 96 -6.28 -21.74 25.00
N LYS A 97 -5.19 -22.11 24.32
CA LYS A 97 -4.02 -21.24 24.09
C LYS A 97 -4.15 -20.45 22.79
N PHE A 98 -3.46 -19.31 22.69
CA PHE A 98 -3.44 -18.46 21.50
C PHE A 98 -2.01 -18.02 21.09
N ASP A 99 -1.02 -18.89 21.28
CA ASP A 99 0.38 -18.59 21.02
C ASP A 99 0.75 -18.73 19.53
N THR A 100 0.04 -19.59 18.80
CA THR A 100 0.36 -19.92 17.40
C THR A 100 -0.79 -19.68 16.44
N TYR A 101 -0.45 -19.55 15.15
CA TYR A 101 -1.43 -19.46 14.06
C TYR A 101 -2.47 -20.59 14.12
N ALA A 102 -2.03 -21.84 14.22
CA ALA A 102 -2.92 -23.00 14.26
C ALA A 102 -3.90 -22.96 15.44
N GLN A 103 -3.45 -22.49 16.60
CA GLN A 103 -4.30 -22.37 17.78
C GLN A 103 -5.39 -21.31 17.61
N ILE A 104 -5.04 -20.14 17.07
CA ILE A 104 -5.99 -19.06 16.78
C ILE A 104 -6.98 -19.49 15.70
N MET A 105 -6.51 -20.20 14.67
CA MET A 105 -7.35 -20.68 13.57
C MET A 105 -8.46 -21.65 14.00
N ASN A 106 -8.35 -22.31 15.16
CA ASN A 106 -9.45 -23.13 15.72
C ASN A 106 -10.72 -22.31 16.04
N PHE A 107 -10.60 -20.99 16.10
CA PHE A 107 -11.70 -20.06 16.40
C PHE A 107 -12.06 -19.16 15.22
N VAL A 108 -11.43 -19.38 14.07
CA VAL A 108 -11.56 -18.54 12.88
C VAL A 108 -12.11 -19.35 11.73
N SER A 109 -13.18 -18.85 11.12
CA SER A 109 -13.68 -19.31 9.83
C SER A 109 -13.10 -18.40 8.75
N ALA A 110 -12.07 -18.87 8.07
CA ALA A 110 -11.38 -18.11 7.03
C ALA A 110 -12.36 -17.55 5.99
N GLY A 111 -12.27 -16.25 5.69
CA GLY A 111 -13.15 -15.54 4.76
C GLY A 111 -14.51 -15.10 5.34
N ASN A 112 -14.85 -15.54 6.55
CA ASN A 112 -16.15 -15.28 7.18
C ASN A 112 -15.98 -14.83 8.66
N PRO A 113 -15.76 -13.52 8.89
CA PRO A 113 -15.69 -12.96 10.25
C PRO A 113 -16.92 -13.28 11.09
N GLU A 114 -18.11 -13.20 10.50
CA GLU A 114 -19.38 -13.38 11.21
C GLU A 114 -19.58 -14.83 11.70
N ALA A 115 -19.00 -15.81 11.00
CA ALA A 115 -18.99 -17.21 11.42
C ALA A 115 -17.80 -17.56 12.35
N SER A 116 -16.91 -16.61 12.65
CA SER A 116 -15.73 -16.83 13.48
C SER A 116 -16.03 -16.59 14.95
N LYS A 117 -15.82 -17.60 15.80
CA LYS A 117 -15.97 -17.46 17.26
C LYS A 117 -15.05 -16.40 17.85
N LEU A 118 -13.82 -16.28 17.32
CA LEU A 118 -12.89 -15.23 17.72
C LEU A 118 -13.52 -13.84 17.56
N TRP A 119 -14.16 -13.60 16.41
CA TRP A 119 -14.83 -12.34 16.12
C TRP A 119 -16.04 -12.11 17.02
N GLU A 120 -16.90 -13.14 17.19
CA GLU A 120 -18.05 -13.10 18.11
C GLU A 120 -17.61 -12.62 19.50
N PHE A 121 -16.56 -13.22 20.07
CA PHE A 121 -16.14 -12.91 21.43
C PHE A 121 -15.58 -11.50 21.60
N ILE A 122 -14.90 -10.94 20.60
CA ILE A 122 -14.32 -9.59 20.72
C ILE A 122 -15.31 -8.46 20.39
N THR A 123 -16.46 -8.77 19.79
CA THR A 123 -17.50 -7.78 19.44
C THR A 123 -18.84 -7.93 20.15
N THR A 124 -19.07 -9.05 20.84
CA THR A 124 -20.37 -9.29 21.51
C THR A 124 -20.63 -8.33 22.67
N ASN A 125 -21.88 -7.87 22.78
CA ASN A 125 -22.37 -7.12 23.93
C ASN A 125 -22.94 -8.04 25.03
N ASN A 126 -22.87 -9.37 24.85
CA ASN A 126 -23.06 -10.30 25.96
C ASN A 126 -21.75 -10.38 26.76
N PHE A 127 -21.66 -9.61 27.84
CA PHE A 127 -20.46 -9.49 28.67
C PHE A 127 -20.08 -10.77 29.42
N ASP A 128 -20.94 -11.80 29.44
CA ASP A 128 -20.61 -13.13 29.92
C ASP A 128 -19.84 -13.99 28.93
N LYS A 129 -19.93 -13.66 27.66
CA LYS A 129 -19.17 -14.31 26.58
C LYS A 129 -18.00 -13.47 26.10
N ALA A 130 -18.03 -12.16 26.37
CA ALA A 130 -17.09 -11.22 25.77
C ALA A 130 -15.64 -11.49 26.23
N MET A 131 -14.72 -11.49 25.26
CA MET A 131 -13.28 -11.61 25.48
C MET A 131 -12.57 -10.42 24.82
N PRO A 132 -11.60 -9.78 25.48
CA PRO A 132 -11.23 -9.96 26.89
C PRO A 132 -12.42 -9.66 27.81
N PRO A 133 -12.44 -10.21 29.03
CA PRO A 133 -13.50 -9.92 30.00
C PRO A 133 -13.63 -8.41 30.21
N VAL A 134 -14.84 -7.86 30.25
CA VAL A 134 -15.06 -6.40 30.37
C VAL A 134 -14.46 -5.78 31.62
N ASN A 135 -14.29 -6.57 32.68
CA ASN A 135 -13.67 -6.16 33.94
C ASN A 135 -12.12 -6.21 33.91
N SER A 136 -11.51 -6.64 32.80
CA SER A 136 -10.06 -6.62 32.62
C SER A 136 -9.51 -5.21 32.34
N ASN A 137 -10.37 -4.23 32.05
CA ASN A 137 -10.01 -2.89 31.56
C ASN A 137 -9.09 -2.91 30.32
N HIS A 138 -9.12 -4.00 29.56
CA HIS A 138 -8.20 -4.26 28.45
C HIS A 138 -8.98 -4.52 27.16
N GLU A 139 -9.78 -3.55 26.74
CA GLU A 139 -10.68 -3.65 25.59
C GLU A 139 -10.00 -3.32 24.25
N LEU A 140 -10.35 -4.08 23.20
CA LEU A 140 -9.84 -3.81 21.86
C LEU A 140 -10.47 -2.53 21.30
N ASN A 141 -9.61 -1.65 20.78
CA ASN A 141 -10.03 -0.48 20.02
C ASN A 141 -10.54 -0.85 18.61
N THR A 142 -11.18 0.11 17.94
CA THR A 142 -11.77 -0.09 16.60
C THR A 142 -10.74 -0.45 15.52
N THR A 143 -9.51 0.09 15.61
CA THR A 143 -8.43 -0.18 14.66
C THR A 143 -7.97 -1.64 14.75
N ASP A 144 -7.73 -2.14 15.95
CA ASP A 144 -7.31 -3.53 16.20
C ASP A 144 -8.42 -4.51 15.79
N LYS A 145 -9.69 -4.18 16.06
CA LYS A 145 -10.84 -4.92 15.53
C LYS A 145 -10.86 -4.92 14.00
N GLY A 146 -10.59 -3.78 13.37
CA GLY A 146 -10.50 -3.67 11.91
C GLY A 146 -9.40 -4.55 11.31
N ILE A 147 -8.23 -4.64 11.95
CA ILE A 147 -7.14 -5.53 11.51
C ILE A 147 -7.57 -7.00 11.59
N ILE A 148 -8.14 -7.43 12.73
CA ILE A 148 -8.63 -8.81 12.87
C ILE A 148 -9.73 -9.11 11.85
N TYR A 149 -10.70 -8.21 11.70
CA TYR A 149 -11.81 -8.37 10.76
C TYR A 149 -11.31 -8.54 9.33
N ASN A 150 -10.42 -7.65 8.87
CA ASN A 150 -9.89 -7.69 7.52
C ASN A 150 -8.98 -8.91 7.30
N TRP A 151 -8.16 -9.29 8.28
CA TRP A 151 -7.38 -10.52 8.19
C TRP A 151 -8.27 -11.76 8.03
N ILE A 152 -9.32 -11.91 8.85
CA ILE A 152 -10.27 -13.02 8.71
C ILE A 152 -10.95 -12.96 7.34
N LYS A 153 -11.46 -11.78 6.95
CA LYS A 153 -12.17 -11.56 5.69
C LYS A 153 -11.31 -11.90 4.47
N ASN A 154 -10.01 -11.64 4.55
CA ASN A 154 -9.03 -11.94 3.50
C ASN A 154 -8.52 -13.39 3.52
N GLY A 155 -9.22 -14.28 4.22
CA GLY A 155 -8.93 -15.71 4.26
C GLY A 155 -8.02 -16.15 5.40
N ALA A 156 -7.80 -15.27 6.39
CA ALA A 156 -7.07 -15.56 7.63
C ALA A 156 -5.70 -16.21 7.40
N LYS A 157 -4.96 -15.78 6.36
CA LYS A 157 -3.72 -16.44 5.94
C LYS A 157 -2.61 -16.25 6.97
N GLU A 158 -1.78 -17.27 7.15
CA GLU A 158 -0.58 -17.16 7.98
C GLU A 158 0.44 -16.20 7.37
N LYS A 159 0.61 -16.30 6.04
CA LYS A 159 1.49 -15.43 5.27
C LYS A 159 0.68 -14.67 4.21
N PRO A 160 0.89 -13.35 4.08
CA PRO A 160 0.17 -12.55 3.11
C PRO A 160 0.58 -12.89 1.66
N THR A 161 -0.31 -12.62 0.72
CA THR A 161 -0.10 -12.82 -0.72
C THR A 161 -0.36 -11.53 -1.48
N LEU A 162 -0.19 -11.56 -2.81
CA LEU A 162 -0.48 -10.41 -3.69
C LEU A 162 -1.87 -9.79 -3.47
N ALA A 163 -2.87 -10.60 -3.16
CA ALA A 163 -4.23 -10.11 -2.89
C ALA A 163 -4.30 -9.21 -1.65
N ASP A 164 -3.38 -9.40 -0.70
CA ASP A 164 -3.28 -8.61 0.53
C ASP A 164 -2.35 -7.41 0.32
N PHE A 165 -1.28 -7.55 -0.48
CA PHE A 165 -0.35 -6.46 -0.75
C PHE A 165 -0.95 -5.37 -1.65
N ARG A 166 -1.60 -5.78 -2.75
CA ARG A 166 -1.97 -4.86 -3.84
C ARG A 166 -2.86 -3.72 -3.37
N PRO A 167 -4.01 -3.93 -2.70
CA PRO A 167 -4.92 -2.84 -2.41
C PRO A 167 -4.30 -1.83 -1.43
N ALA A 168 -3.55 -2.31 -0.43
CA ALA A 168 -2.85 -1.47 0.53
C ALA A 168 -1.68 -0.70 -0.11
N ALA A 169 -0.88 -1.33 -0.96
CA ALA A 169 0.19 -0.66 -1.72
C ALA A 169 -0.37 0.41 -2.66
N VAL A 170 -1.44 0.10 -3.40
CA VAL A 170 -2.14 1.06 -4.28
C VAL A 170 -2.64 2.24 -3.47
N ARG A 171 -3.27 2.01 -2.31
CA ARG A 171 -3.74 3.08 -1.43
C ARG A 171 -2.60 3.99 -0.97
N LEU A 172 -1.47 3.43 -0.53
CA LEU A 172 -0.30 4.19 -0.12
C LEU A 172 0.24 5.07 -1.26
N ILE A 173 0.29 4.55 -2.48
CA ILE A 173 0.74 5.29 -3.66
C ILE A 173 -0.26 6.39 -4.02
N THR A 174 -1.57 6.10 -4.01
CA THR A 174 -2.60 7.10 -4.27
C THR A 174 -2.53 8.25 -3.26
N ASP A 175 -2.47 7.95 -1.97
CA ASP A 175 -2.47 8.96 -0.91
C ASP A 175 -1.15 9.75 -0.85
N GLY A 176 -0.01 9.07 -1.04
CA GLY A 176 1.32 9.66 -0.89
C GLY A 176 1.83 10.43 -2.11
N CYS A 177 1.42 10.02 -3.33
CA CYS A 177 2.00 10.56 -4.56
C CYS A 177 1.04 11.50 -5.33
N ALA A 178 -0.27 11.45 -5.06
CA ALA A 178 -1.23 12.33 -5.71
C ALA A 178 -0.98 13.80 -5.34
N SER A 179 -0.65 14.62 -6.34
CA SER A 179 -0.42 16.06 -6.15
C SER A 179 -0.69 16.83 -7.44
N ALA A 180 -1.11 18.08 -7.31
CA ALA A 180 -1.31 18.98 -8.46
C ALA A 180 -0.03 19.15 -9.31
N ASN A 181 1.13 19.06 -8.66
CA ASN A 181 2.45 19.32 -9.26
C ASN A 181 3.07 18.08 -9.91
N CYS A 182 2.82 16.87 -9.40
CA CYS A 182 3.47 15.65 -9.88
C CYS A 182 2.52 14.59 -10.43
N HIS A 183 1.32 14.41 -9.87
CA HIS A 183 0.39 13.36 -10.29
C HIS A 183 -1.06 13.87 -10.23
N SER A 184 -1.49 14.56 -11.29
CA SER A 184 -2.85 15.10 -11.41
C SER A 184 -3.35 15.01 -12.85
N GLN A 185 -4.57 14.48 -13.01
CA GLN A 185 -5.21 14.28 -14.31
C GLN A 185 -5.58 15.59 -14.99
N ALA A 186 -6.10 16.54 -14.20
CA ALA A 186 -6.58 17.82 -14.73
C ALA A 186 -5.41 18.68 -15.24
N THR A 187 -4.32 18.76 -14.47
CA THR A 187 -3.12 19.51 -14.89
C THR A 187 -2.34 18.78 -15.98
N ALA A 188 -2.34 17.44 -15.96
CA ALA A 188 -1.82 16.64 -17.05
C ALA A 188 -2.54 17.00 -18.35
N THR A 189 -3.84 16.71 -18.44
CA THR A 189 -4.68 16.91 -19.63
C THR A 189 -4.76 18.37 -20.09
N GLY A 190 -4.70 19.33 -19.15
CA GLY A 190 -4.67 20.76 -19.46
C GLY A 190 -3.43 21.22 -20.25
N GLY A 191 -2.29 20.52 -20.13
CA GLY A 191 -1.13 20.78 -20.99
C GLY A 191 -1.41 20.56 -22.48
N TRP A 192 -2.22 19.55 -22.81
CA TRP A 192 -2.68 19.30 -24.19
C TRP A 192 -3.73 20.32 -24.63
N ALA A 193 -4.66 20.68 -23.73
CA ALA A 193 -5.66 21.71 -24.00
C ALA A 193 -4.98 23.05 -24.35
N ARG A 194 -3.96 23.47 -23.58
CA ARG A 194 -3.17 24.68 -23.84
C ARG A 194 -2.46 24.67 -25.20
N LYS A 195 -2.13 23.48 -25.72
CA LYS A 195 -1.49 23.30 -27.02
C LYS A 195 -2.49 23.19 -28.18
N GLY A 196 -3.79 23.30 -27.91
CA GLY A 196 -4.84 23.21 -28.94
C GLY A 196 -4.95 21.81 -29.55
N LEU A 197 -4.55 20.77 -28.81
CA LEU A 197 -4.46 19.40 -29.34
C LEU A 197 -5.74 18.58 -29.15
N ILE A 198 -6.81 19.19 -28.64
CA ILE A 198 -8.09 18.54 -28.36
C ILE A 198 -9.11 19.09 -29.35
N ALA A 199 -9.58 18.25 -30.27
CA ALA A 199 -10.59 18.63 -31.24
C ALA A 199 -11.91 19.02 -30.54
N GLY A 200 -12.53 20.11 -30.98
CA GLY A 200 -13.79 20.61 -30.40
C GLY A 200 -13.65 21.30 -29.04
N LEU A 201 -12.42 21.54 -28.56
CA LEU A 201 -12.17 22.28 -27.32
C LEU A 201 -12.60 23.74 -27.44
N THR A 202 -13.33 24.23 -26.44
CA THR A 202 -13.71 25.63 -26.27
C THR A 202 -13.07 26.23 -25.02
N SER A 203 -13.13 27.55 -24.85
CA SER A 203 -12.60 28.22 -23.66
C SER A 203 -13.31 27.78 -22.36
N ALA A 204 -14.59 27.40 -22.43
CA ALA A 204 -15.38 26.92 -21.31
C ALA A 204 -14.95 25.53 -20.80
N ASP A 205 -14.20 24.77 -21.62
CA ASP A 205 -13.74 23.42 -21.26
C ASP A 205 -12.47 23.44 -20.40
N THR A 206 -11.88 24.62 -20.17
CA THR A 206 -10.64 24.76 -19.41
C THR A 206 -10.75 25.79 -18.29
N SER A 207 -9.97 25.60 -17.24
CA SER A 207 -9.72 26.60 -16.20
C SER A 207 -8.22 26.75 -15.96
N GLN A 208 -7.86 27.68 -15.08
CA GLN A 208 -6.49 27.86 -14.62
C GLN A 208 -6.42 27.72 -13.10
N PHE A 209 -5.33 27.13 -12.62
CA PHE A 209 -4.99 27.03 -11.21
C PHE A 209 -3.58 27.58 -11.01
N THR A 210 -3.39 28.40 -9.99
CA THR A 210 -2.10 28.99 -9.64
C THR A 210 -1.54 28.28 -8.41
N TYR A 211 -0.39 27.64 -8.55
CA TYR A 211 0.40 27.13 -7.45
C TYR A 211 1.47 28.15 -7.06
N ILE A 212 1.57 28.45 -5.77
CA ILE A 212 2.65 29.24 -5.21
C ILE A 212 3.49 28.29 -4.35
N ASN A 213 4.75 28.08 -4.72
CA ASN A 213 5.65 27.25 -3.95
C ASN A 213 5.85 27.90 -2.56
N PRO A 214 5.53 27.22 -1.45
CA PRO A 214 5.59 27.84 -0.12
C PRO A 214 7.02 28.09 0.36
N ILE A 215 8.03 27.46 -0.25
CA ILE A 215 9.45 27.58 0.12
C ILE A 215 10.14 28.66 -0.74
N THR A 216 9.88 28.66 -2.04
CA THR A 216 10.59 29.57 -2.98
C THR A 216 9.75 30.77 -3.43
N SER A 217 8.47 30.82 -3.06
CA SER A 217 7.47 31.76 -3.58
C SER A 217 7.30 31.73 -5.10
N ALA A 218 7.85 30.72 -5.79
CA ALA A 218 7.73 30.59 -7.24
C ALA A 218 6.27 30.33 -7.62
N VAL A 219 5.76 31.14 -8.55
CA VAL A 219 4.39 31.02 -9.05
C VAL A 219 4.38 30.17 -10.31
N THR A 220 3.57 29.11 -10.32
CA THR A 220 3.33 28.28 -11.51
C THR A 220 1.84 28.28 -11.83
N VAL A 221 1.49 28.65 -13.07
CA VAL A 221 0.11 28.62 -13.56
C VAL A 221 -0.12 27.35 -14.37
N TYR A 222 -1.06 26.54 -13.92
CA TYR A 222 -1.48 25.31 -14.55
C TYR A 222 -2.79 25.52 -15.31
N CYS A 223 -2.85 25.03 -16.55
CA CYS A 223 -4.12 24.85 -17.25
C CYS A 223 -4.76 23.54 -16.76
N GLN A 224 -6.07 23.55 -16.52
CA GLN A 224 -6.85 22.38 -16.18
C GLN A 224 -7.94 22.18 -17.22
N LEU A 225 -8.15 20.94 -17.67
CA LEU A 225 -9.29 20.58 -18.50
C LEU A 225 -10.46 20.23 -17.58
N THR A 226 -11.46 21.12 -17.51
CA THR A 226 -12.62 20.99 -16.60
C THR A 226 -13.73 20.13 -17.19
N ASN A 227 -13.81 20.05 -18.52
CA ASN A 227 -14.73 19.14 -19.19
C ASN A 227 -14.31 17.68 -18.96
N LYS A 228 -15.03 16.99 -18.07
CA LYS A 228 -14.74 15.61 -17.67
C LYS A 228 -14.80 14.61 -18.82
N THR A 229 -15.66 14.83 -19.81
CA THR A 229 -15.79 13.95 -20.98
C THR A 229 -14.53 14.03 -21.84
N LEU A 230 -14.11 15.24 -22.22
CA LEU A 230 -12.87 15.45 -22.98
C LEU A 230 -11.65 14.99 -22.19
N LEU A 231 -11.61 15.27 -20.88
CA LEU A 231 -10.53 14.84 -19.99
C LEU A 231 -10.40 13.32 -19.93
N ASN A 232 -11.49 12.60 -19.74
CA ASN A 232 -11.46 11.13 -19.69
C ASN A 232 -11.10 10.53 -21.04
N GLN A 233 -11.61 11.09 -22.15
CA GLN A 233 -11.25 10.65 -23.49
C GLN A 233 -9.74 10.77 -23.73
N VAL A 234 -9.17 11.95 -23.47
CA VAL A 234 -7.74 12.21 -23.67
C VAL A 234 -6.88 11.34 -22.74
N TRP A 235 -7.29 11.22 -21.48
CA TRP A 235 -6.55 10.45 -20.49
C TRP A 235 -6.52 8.95 -20.80
N THR A 236 -7.68 8.34 -21.08
CA THR A 236 -7.79 6.92 -21.43
C THR A 236 -6.91 6.61 -22.61
N ALA A 237 -6.99 7.43 -23.64
CA ALA A 237 -6.29 7.15 -24.87
C ALA A 237 -4.76 7.37 -24.73
N TYR A 238 -4.33 8.36 -23.91
CA TYR A 238 -2.95 8.48 -23.45
C TYR A 238 -2.44 7.23 -22.74
N LYS A 239 -3.20 6.73 -21.75
CA LYS A 239 -2.83 5.50 -21.03
C LYS A 239 -2.67 4.31 -21.97
N ASP A 240 -3.63 4.11 -22.87
CA ASP A 240 -3.60 2.99 -23.81
C ASP A 240 -2.36 3.00 -24.67
N SER A 241 -1.92 4.18 -25.11
CA SER A 241 -0.78 4.23 -26.01
C SER A 241 0.57 4.22 -25.27
N VAL A 242 0.64 4.70 -24.03
CA VAL A 242 1.80 4.45 -23.15
C VAL A 242 1.96 2.96 -22.92
N LYS A 243 0.86 2.28 -22.52
CA LYS A 243 0.85 0.82 -22.30
C LYS A 243 1.28 0.09 -23.57
N LYS A 244 0.73 0.44 -24.74
CA LYS A 244 1.14 -0.18 -26.01
C LYS A 244 2.62 0.06 -26.33
N PHE A 245 3.10 1.29 -26.21
CA PHE A 245 4.46 1.66 -26.58
C PHE A 245 5.52 0.98 -25.70
N TYR A 246 5.30 0.92 -24.38
CA TYR A 246 6.27 0.35 -23.44
C TYR A 246 6.01 -1.13 -23.07
N ALA A 247 5.00 -1.78 -23.66
CA ALA A 247 4.74 -3.22 -23.51
C ALA A 247 5.66 -4.12 -24.37
N ASP A 248 6.83 -3.63 -24.75
CA ASP A 248 7.94 -4.43 -25.30
C ASP A 248 7.60 -5.37 -26.47
N THR A 249 7.14 -4.79 -27.58
CA THR A 249 7.21 -5.50 -28.88
C THR A 249 7.77 -4.57 -29.96
N LEU A 250 8.58 -5.12 -30.86
CA LEU A 250 9.05 -4.42 -32.08
C LEU A 250 7.88 -3.84 -32.89
N ALA A 251 6.72 -4.51 -32.88
CA ALA A 251 5.49 -4.03 -33.52
C ALA A 251 4.99 -2.70 -32.94
N ASN A 252 5.24 -2.47 -31.65
CA ASN A 252 4.77 -1.29 -30.94
C ASN A 252 5.80 -0.17 -30.82
N ALA A 253 7.06 -0.40 -31.22
CA ALA A 253 8.14 0.60 -31.21
C ALA A 253 7.80 1.88 -32.00
N SER A 254 6.80 1.80 -32.89
CA SER A 254 6.34 2.88 -33.73
C SER A 254 5.07 3.60 -33.22
N PHE A 255 4.55 3.17 -32.07
CA PHE A 255 3.51 3.88 -31.33
C PHE A 255 4.11 5.06 -30.56
N ARG A 256 3.25 5.95 -30.06
CA ARG A 256 3.65 7.02 -29.14
C ARG A 256 2.62 7.10 -28.03
N PRO A 257 2.99 7.56 -26.82
CA PRO A 257 2.06 8.21 -25.90
C PRO A 257 1.15 9.21 -26.69
N TRP A 258 -0.17 9.15 -26.51
CA TRP A 258 -1.24 9.09 -27.55
C TRP A 258 -1.30 10.08 -28.73
N LYS A 259 -2.01 9.63 -29.79
CA LYS A 259 -1.81 9.89 -31.23
C LYS A 259 -3.13 10.05 -32.02
N THR A 260 -3.98 11.04 -31.73
CA THR A 260 -5.10 11.42 -32.62
C THR A 260 -5.29 12.93 -32.82
N VAL A 261 -4.19 13.67 -32.95
CA VAL A 261 -4.17 14.86 -33.81
C VAL A 261 -2.84 14.82 -34.54
N SER A 262 -2.87 15.06 -35.85
CA SER A 262 -1.70 15.24 -36.70
C SER A 262 -0.59 15.99 -35.95
N THR A 263 0.56 15.34 -35.74
CA THR A 263 1.90 15.96 -35.51
C THR A 263 1.96 17.29 -34.71
N PRO A 264 2.67 17.39 -33.56
CA PRO A 264 2.94 16.45 -32.47
C PRO A 264 2.85 17.08 -31.04
N VAL A 265 2.38 16.26 -30.08
CA VAL A 265 2.92 16.08 -28.71
C VAL A 265 3.06 17.32 -27.79
N SER A 266 2.29 17.33 -26.70
CA SER A 266 2.56 18.16 -25.52
C SER A 266 3.98 17.87 -24.98
N ALA A 267 4.82 18.91 -24.88
CA ALA A 267 6.16 18.87 -24.25
C ALA A 267 6.10 18.52 -22.75
N SER A 268 4.90 18.58 -22.18
CA SER A 268 4.69 18.29 -20.78
C SER A 268 4.86 16.78 -20.61
N SER A 269 5.92 16.36 -19.92
CA SER A 269 6.08 14.99 -19.42
C SER A 269 5.06 14.76 -18.30
N THR A 270 3.78 14.82 -18.66
CA THR A 270 2.66 14.80 -17.74
C THR A 270 2.50 13.41 -17.21
N ARG A 271 3.10 13.21 -16.05
CA ARG A 271 2.70 12.18 -15.11
C ARG A 271 1.24 12.48 -14.76
N GLY A 272 0.33 11.66 -15.25
CA GLY A 272 -1.06 11.84 -14.86
C GLY A 272 -1.28 11.35 -13.44
N PRO A 273 -2.56 11.20 -13.05
CA PRO A 273 -2.91 10.86 -11.69
C PRO A 273 -2.34 9.49 -11.30
N LEU A 274 -2.34 9.22 -10.00
CA LEU A 274 -2.17 7.87 -9.44
C LEU A 274 -3.44 7.48 -8.67
N ASN A 275 -4.61 7.83 -9.23
CA ASN A 275 -5.90 7.74 -8.53
C ASN A 275 -6.35 6.29 -8.31
N ASN A 276 -5.84 5.37 -9.12
CA ASN A 276 -6.22 3.96 -9.08
C ASN A 276 -5.10 3.08 -9.63
N TYR A 277 -5.28 1.77 -9.48
CA TYR A 277 -4.35 0.74 -9.95
C TYR A 277 -3.98 0.85 -11.43
N ASP A 278 -4.94 1.18 -12.31
CA ASP A 278 -4.69 1.29 -13.75
C ASP A 278 -3.77 2.47 -14.10
N ASP A 279 -3.95 3.59 -13.41
CA ASP A 279 -3.09 4.75 -13.54
C ASP A 279 -1.67 4.46 -13.01
N ILE A 280 -1.57 3.74 -11.89
CA ILE A 280 -0.29 3.32 -11.32
C ILE A 280 0.45 2.36 -12.26
N LEU A 281 -0.25 1.36 -12.84
CA LEU A 281 0.38 0.45 -13.81
C LEU A 281 0.91 1.21 -15.03
N MET A 282 0.18 2.21 -15.52
CA MET A 282 0.69 3.06 -16.60
C MET A 282 1.97 3.77 -16.18
N ASP A 283 2.02 4.33 -14.97
CA ASP A 283 3.20 5.01 -14.45
C ASP A 283 4.38 4.03 -14.24
N VAL A 284 4.12 2.78 -13.86
CA VAL A 284 5.15 1.71 -13.78
C VAL A 284 5.79 1.45 -15.13
N LEU A 285 5.01 1.40 -16.21
CA LEU A 285 5.49 1.17 -17.58
C LEU A 285 6.22 2.38 -18.17
N TYR A 286 6.06 3.56 -17.58
CA TYR A 286 6.66 4.80 -18.06
C TYR A 286 8.08 4.99 -17.46
N PRO A 287 9.17 4.86 -18.24
CA PRO A 287 10.53 5.07 -17.76
C PRO A 287 10.73 6.50 -17.25
N LYS A 288 11.37 6.67 -16.07
CA LYS A 288 11.30 7.94 -15.34
C LYS A 288 12.21 9.04 -15.89
N ASN A 289 13.27 8.68 -16.60
CA ASN A 289 14.23 9.61 -17.20
C ASN A 289 14.16 9.66 -18.74
N VAL A 290 13.41 8.76 -19.39
CA VAL A 290 13.23 8.75 -20.86
C VAL A 290 11.91 9.43 -21.22
N ARG A 291 11.99 10.72 -21.56
CA ARG A 291 10.82 11.59 -21.76
C ARG A 291 10.47 11.78 -23.23
N THR A 292 9.18 12.01 -23.50
CA THR A 292 8.70 12.56 -24.76
C THR A 292 9.24 13.98 -24.98
N ASN A 293 9.53 14.32 -26.24
CA ASN A 293 10.00 15.65 -26.66
C ASN A 293 8.94 16.35 -27.53
N SER A 294 8.96 17.69 -27.55
CA SER A 294 8.09 18.51 -28.41
C SER A 294 8.54 18.59 -29.86
N SER A 295 9.74 18.11 -30.19
CA SER A 295 10.28 18.06 -31.54
C SER A 295 10.62 16.63 -31.97
N VAL A 296 10.70 16.40 -33.29
CA VAL A 296 11.12 15.12 -33.86
C VAL A 296 12.52 14.78 -33.32
N GLN A 297 12.65 13.61 -32.70
CA GLN A 297 13.92 13.07 -32.21
C GLN A 297 14.56 12.10 -33.20
N TYR A 298 13.75 11.42 -34.01
CA TYR A 298 14.23 10.48 -35.01
C TYR A 298 13.24 10.43 -36.18
N THR A 299 13.76 10.37 -37.40
CA THR A 299 12.97 10.09 -38.60
C THR A 299 13.51 8.81 -39.19
N ASP A 300 12.67 7.79 -39.29
CA ASP A 300 13.03 6.55 -39.98
C ASP A 300 13.34 6.87 -41.44
N PRO A 301 14.57 6.59 -41.91
CA PRO A 301 15.01 7.00 -43.25
C PRO A 301 14.33 6.21 -44.37
N VAL A 302 13.68 5.08 -44.07
CA VAL A 302 12.99 4.23 -45.04
C VAL A 302 11.51 4.56 -45.08
N THR A 303 10.85 4.60 -43.92
CA THR A 303 9.40 4.82 -43.84
C THR A 303 9.02 6.30 -43.74
N LEU A 304 10.00 7.20 -43.58
CA LEU A 304 9.84 8.64 -43.28
C LEU A 304 9.03 8.92 -42.03
N LYS A 305 8.78 7.89 -41.21
CA LYS A 305 8.03 8.01 -39.98
C LYS A 305 8.85 8.80 -38.97
N GLN A 306 8.26 9.86 -38.44
CA GLN A 306 8.88 10.67 -37.40
C GLN A 306 8.58 10.10 -36.01
N TYR A 307 9.50 10.27 -35.06
CA TYR A 307 9.47 9.78 -33.68
C TYR A 307 9.91 10.90 -32.75
N TYR A 308 9.23 11.05 -31.61
CA TYR A 308 9.37 12.21 -30.70
C TYR A 308 9.78 11.79 -29.30
N VAL A 309 10.06 10.50 -29.11
CA VAL A 309 10.66 9.96 -27.89
C VAL A 309 12.16 9.84 -28.14
N LYS A 310 12.97 10.18 -27.14
CA LYS A 310 14.42 10.02 -27.22
C LYS A 310 14.79 8.55 -27.05
N GLY A 311 15.48 7.98 -28.04
CA GLY A 311 16.22 6.72 -27.91
C GLY A 311 15.40 5.46 -27.63
N ASP A 312 16.12 4.41 -27.25
CA ASP A 312 15.58 3.15 -26.75
C ASP A 312 15.03 3.34 -25.33
N TYR A 313 13.77 3.00 -25.09
CA TYR A 313 13.13 3.15 -23.79
C TYR A 313 13.73 2.22 -22.71
N LEU A 314 14.40 1.14 -23.14
CA LEU A 314 15.19 0.26 -22.28
C LEU A 314 16.52 0.90 -21.87
N ASN A 315 16.93 2.02 -22.50
CA ASN A 315 18.06 2.81 -22.07
C ASN A 315 17.70 3.78 -20.92
N SER A 316 16.68 3.44 -20.14
CA SER A 316 16.33 4.14 -18.91
C SER A 316 17.42 3.97 -17.85
N SER A 317 17.64 5.02 -17.06
CA SER A 317 18.50 4.96 -15.87
C SER A 317 17.67 5.08 -14.59
N ASP A 318 16.34 4.92 -14.69
CA ASP A 318 15.43 5.11 -13.58
C ASP A 318 14.04 4.49 -13.82
N ASN A 319 13.40 3.97 -12.78
CA ASN A 319 12.07 3.36 -12.88
C ASN A 319 11.20 3.61 -11.64
N PHE A 320 9.99 3.07 -11.66
CA PHE A 320 9.02 3.27 -10.57
C PHE A 320 9.54 2.76 -9.22
N ILE A 321 9.87 1.48 -9.09
CA ILE A 321 10.20 0.93 -7.77
C ILE A 321 11.47 1.52 -7.19
N ARG A 322 12.47 1.85 -8.02
CA ARG A 322 13.69 2.52 -7.56
C ARG A 322 13.43 3.94 -7.03
N ARG A 323 12.38 4.62 -7.51
CA ARG A 323 11.96 5.91 -6.94
C ARG A 323 11.30 5.76 -5.56
N MET A 324 10.79 4.57 -5.26
CA MET A 324 10.14 4.23 -3.99
C MET A 324 11.10 3.57 -3.00
N ASP A 325 12.14 2.88 -3.47
CA ASP A 325 13.09 2.13 -2.64
C ASP A 325 14.54 2.53 -2.96
N SER A 326 15.08 3.42 -2.12
CA SER A 326 16.46 3.90 -2.17
C SER A 326 17.51 2.86 -1.78
N THR A 327 17.11 1.71 -1.22
CA THR A 327 18.03 0.59 -0.95
C THR A 327 18.40 -0.17 -2.22
N LEU A 328 17.73 0.12 -3.35
CA LEU A 328 18.01 -0.47 -4.66
C LEU A 328 18.81 0.47 -5.56
N ILE A 329 19.90 -0.05 -6.11
CA ILE A 329 20.62 0.54 -7.22
C ILE A 329 19.99 0.00 -8.51
N TYR A 330 19.52 0.90 -9.36
CA TYR A 330 18.99 0.52 -10.66
C TYR A 330 20.08 0.43 -11.71
N HIS A 331 20.07 -0.66 -12.46
CA HIS A 331 20.91 -0.88 -13.62
C HIS A 331 20.08 -0.65 -14.88
N ASN A 332 20.65 0.11 -15.80
CA ASN A 332 20.03 0.38 -17.10
C ASN A 332 19.74 -0.94 -17.82
N VAL A 333 18.50 -1.11 -18.26
CA VAL A 333 17.99 -2.38 -18.80
C VAL A 333 18.78 -2.84 -20.02
N ARG A 334 19.17 -1.90 -20.88
CA ARG A 334 19.89 -2.19 -22.12
C ARG A 334 21.38 -2.42 -21.89
N THR A 335 22.03 -1.53 -21.15
CA THR A 335 23.50 -1.46 -21.06
C THR A 335 24.06 -2.18 -19.83
N GLY A 336 23.22 -2.50 -18.84
CA GLY A 336 23.65 -3.06 -17.55
C GLY A 336 24.45 -2.09 -16.69
N VAL A 337 24.67 -0.85 -17.14
CA VAL A 337 25.41 0.17 -16.40
C VAL A 337 24.58 0.63 -15.20
N ALA A 338 25.19 0.61 -14.02
CA ALA A 338 24.57 1.15 -12.82
C ALA A 338 24.26 2.64 -13.04
N ALA A 339 23.02 3.03 -12.83
CA ALA A 339 22.66 4.44 -12.84
C ALA A 339 23.42 5.16 -11.71
N SER A 340 24.02 6.31 -12.01
CA SER A 340 24.37 7.25 -10.95
C SER A 340 23.10 7.57 -10.15
N LYS A 341 23.23 7.82 -8.84
CA LYS A 341 22.09 8.16 -7.96
C LYS A 341 21.34 9.36 -8.54
N SER A 342 20.35 9.12 -9.38
CA SER A 342 19.59 10.15 -10.10
C SER A 342 18.36 10.52 -9.26
N GLY A 343 17.88 11.77 -9.31
CA GLY A 343 17.01 12.35 -8.28
C GLY A 343 15.94 11.41 -7.68
N ASN A 344 15.79 11.49 -6.36
CA ASN A 344 14.73 10.79 -5.63
C ASN A 344 13.36 11.34 -6.04
N MET A 345 12.26 10.82 -5.48
CA MET A 345 11.00 11.58 -5.51
C MET A 345 11.19 12.90 -4.74
N ALA A 346 10.14 13.73 -4.62
CA ALA A 346 10.25 14.98 -3.85
C ALA A 346 10.83 14.78 -2.42
N TYR A 347 10.79 13.54 -1.93
CA TYR A 347 11.47 13.02 -0.75
C TYR A 347 12.15 11.68 -1.08
N ASP A 348 13.20 11.32 -0.34
CA ASP A 348 13.79 9.97 -0.36
C ASP A 348 12.68 8.95 -0.05
N ASP A 349 12.65 7.82 -0.79
CA ASP A 349 11.60 6.80 -0.71
C ASP A 349 10.16 7.30 -0.94
N GLY A 350 10.01 8.45 -1.62
CA GLY A 350 8.69 9.05 -1.83
C GLY A 350 8.07 9.64 -0.56
N GLY A 351 8.82 9.73 0.54
CA GLY A 351 8.31 10.13 1.85
C GLY A 351 7.57 9.02 2.58
N ALA A 352 7.62 7.79 2.07
CA ALA A 352 7.05 6.61 2.71
C ALA A 352 7.97 6.10 3.82
N LYS A 353 7.38 5.45 4.83
CA LYS A 353 8.11 4.73 5.88
C LYS A 353 8.72 3.44 5.30
N PRO A 354 9.80 2.90 5.87
CA PRO A 354 10.41 1.67 5.38
C PRO A 354 9.44 0.48 5.24
N SER A 355 8.50 0.32 6.18
CA SER A 355 7.48 -0.74 6.09
C SER A 355 6.47 -0.55 4.94
N GLU A 356 6.17 0.70 4.60
CA GLU A 356 5.31 1.07 3.47
C GLU A 356 6.04 0.84 2.14
N VAL A 357 7.34 1.16 2.08
CA VAL A 357 8.20 0.83 0.94
C VAL A 357 8.27 -0.68 0.73
N ALA A 358 8.48 -1.45 1.81
CA ALA A 358 8.48 -2.91 1.75
C ALA A 358 7.14 -3.46 1.22
N LEU A 359 6.01 -2.92 1.68
CA LEU A 359 4.69 -3.32 1.18
C LEU A 359 4.50 -3.01 -0.33
N ILE A 360 4.94 -1.84 -0.78
CA ILE A 360 4.91 -1.47 -2.20
C ILE A 360 5.83 -2.38 -3.02
N LYS A 361 7.00 -2.74 -2.49
CA LYS A 361 7.95 -3.68 -3.10
C LYS A 361 7.38 -5.08 -3.22
N ALA A 362 6.74 -5.60 -2.15
CA ALA A 362 6.08 -6.90 -2.16
C ALA A 362 5.00 -6.98 -3.24
N TRP A 363 4.17 -5.93 -3.36
CA TRP A 363 3.20 -5.81 -4.46
C TRP A 363 3.90 -5.76 -5.83
N TYR A 364 4.87 -4.87 -6.01
CA TYR A 364 5.53 -4.61 -7.30
C TYR A 364 6.12 -5.88 -7.92
N PHE A 365 6.85 -6.67 -7.13
CA PHE A 365 7.49 -7.88 -7.65
C PHE A 365 6.54 -9.08 -7.78
N ALA A 366 5.50 -9.15 -6.96
CA ALA A 366 4.51 -10.23 -7.02
C ALA A 366 3.44 -10.02 -8.11
N ASP A 367 3.22 -8.78 -8.59
CA ASP A 367 2.13 -8.51 -9.52
C ASP A 367 2.44 -9.01 -10.95
N PRO A 368 1.63 -9.93 -11.51
CA PRO A 368 1.83 -10.40 -12.88
C PRO A 368 1.52 -9.34 -13.95
N ASN A 369 0.79 -8.27 -13.60
CA ASN A 369 0.51 -7.18 -14.53
C ASN A 369 1.69 -6.22 -14.71
N ILE A 370 2.72 -6.33 -13.86
CA ILE A 370 3.98 -5.62 -14.03
C ILE A 370 4.92 -6.55 -14.83
N PRO A 371 5.30 -6.16 -16.07
CA PRO A 371 6.15 -6.99 -16.92
C PRO A 371 7.52 -7.29 -16.29
N ASP A 372 8.05 -8.48 -16.55
CA ASP A 372 9.33 -8.93 -16.00
C ASP A 372 10.50 -8.05 -16.43
N ILE A 373 10.46 -7.43 -17.61
CA ILE A 373 11.47 -6.46 -18.06
C ILE A 373 11.67 -5.31 -17.06
N TRP A 374 10.63 -4.93 -16.32
CA TRP A 374 10.66 -3.86 -15.31
C TRP A 374 10.98 -4.37 -13.90
N LYS A 375 10.93 -5.69 -13.66
CA LYS A 375 11.29 -6.33 -12.39
C LYS A 375 12.70 -6.91 -12.39
N TYR A 376 13.07 -7.58 -13.47
CA TYR A 376 14.26 -8.43 -13.56
C TYR A 376 15.16 -8.06 -14.75
N GLY A 377 14.65 -7.29 -15.71
CA GLY A 377 15.34 -7.01 -16.96
C GLY A 377 15.04 -8.06 -18.04
N PRO A 378 15.72 -7.98 -19.19
CA PRO A 378 15.44 -8.86 -20.32
C PRO A 378 15.99 -10.26 -20.03
N THR A 379 15.22 -11.28 -20.36
CA THR A 379 15.68 -12.68 -20.48
C THR A 379 16.56 -12.81 -21.73
N LEU A 380 17.73 -12.17 -21.76
CA LEU A 380 18.69 -12.33 -22.84
C LEU A 380 19.74 -13.36 -22.46
N SER A 381 19.84 -14.38 -23.29
CA SER A 381 20.88 -15.39 -23.30
C SER A 381 22.24 -14.74 -23.55
N THR A 382 23.14 -14.88 -22.57
CA THR A 382 24.62 -14.69 -22.57
C THR A 382 25.20 -13.28 -22.30
N PRO A 383 26.22 -13.17 -21.41
CA PRO A 383 26.27 -13.81 -20.08
C PRO A 383 25.16 -13.21 -19.21
N ALA A 384 24.53 -14.03 -18.36
CA ALA A 384 23.37 -13.69 -17.55
C ALA A 384 23.45 -12.25 -17.00
N GLN A 385 22.64 -11.33 -17.57
CA GLN A 385 22.46 -10.03 -16.93
C GLN A 385 22.01 -10.31 -15.50
N PRO A 386 22.73 -9.80 -14.49
CA PRO A 386 22.53 -10.24 -13.12
C PRO A 386 21.18 -9.80 -12.54
N GLY A 387 20.46 -8.89 -13.22
CA GLY A 387 19.21 -8.26 -12.81
C GLY A 387 19.29 -6.76 -13.07
N ILE A 388 18.15 -6.06 -13.08
CA ILE A 388 18.12 -4.58 -13.20
C ILE A 388 18.12 -3.87 -11.84
N PHE A 389 18.04 -4.61 -10.74
CA PHE A 389 18.17 -4.06 -9.41
C PHE A 389 19.28 -4.78 -8.66
N LYS A 390 20.13 -3.98 -8.03
CA LYS A 390 21.19 -4.42 -7.13
C LYS A 390 20.92 -3.86 -5.74
N TYR A 391 20.93 -4.69 -4.72
CA TYR A 391 20.85 -4.23 -3.33
C TYR A 391 22.08 -3.40 -3.01
N ASN A 392 21.88 -2.20 -2.47
CA ASN A 392 22.97 -1.28 -2.14
C ASN A 392 23.91 -1.87 -1.07
N LYS A 393 23.35 -2.59 -0.10
CA LYS A 393 24.08 -3.13 1.06
C LYS A 393 24.96 -4.34 0.72
N SER A 394 24.39 -5.40 0.15
CA SER A 394 25.16 -6.60 -0.20
C SER A 394 25.81 -6.55 -1.57
N GLY A 395 25.28 -5.74 -2.48
CA GLY A 395 25.62 -5.78 -3.90
C GLY A 395 25.03 -6.96 -4.67
N ASN A 396 24.17 -7.78 -4.06
CA ASN A 396 23.45 -8.85 -4.75
C ASN A 396 22.42 -8.27 -5.71
N PHE A 397 22.12 -9.01 -6.78
CA PHE A 397 21.09 -8.61 -7.72
C PHE A 397 19.81 -9.39 -7.51
N ILE A 398 18.69 -8.70 -7.74
CA ILE A 398 17.37 -9.30 -7.80
C ILE A 398 17.22 -10.03 -9.14
N LYS A 399 16.88 -11.31 -9.06
CA LYS A 399 16.72 -12.23 -10.20
C LYS A 399 15.34 -12.88 -10.14
N ARG A 400 14.90 -13.41 -11.29
CA ARG A 400 13.68 -14.21 -11.40
C ARG A 400 13.80 -15.56 -10.71
#